data_AF-A0A6J1DF80-F1
#
_entry.id   AF-A0A6J1DF80-F1
#
_cell.length_a   1.000
_cell.length_b   1.000
_cell.length_c   1.000
_cell.angle_alpha   90.00
_cell.angle_beta   90.00
_cell.angle_gamma   90.00
#
_symmetry.space_group_name_H-M   'P 1'
#
loop_
_entity.id
_entity.type
_entity.pdbx_description
1 polymer ?
#
loop_
_entity_poly.entity_id
_entity_poly.type
_entity_poly.pdbx_seq_one_letter_code
_entity_poly.pdbx_strand_id
1 'polypeptide(L)'
;MIETNFWLSFLFRFHLVKRKRNVEWKSLDAVDLGVKLLSLQFDAVSRSFRAVTARRSSSSPLKIPSKNSIQKIQMGTNQNSVLRGCSSNSRGALVVLEGLDRCGKTTQSSRLVQYLEGLGFSAELWRFPDRTTSVGQMISSYLSNKSQLDDRTIHLLFSANRWEKRSLMESKLKSGTTLIVDRYSYSGVAFSAAKGLDIEWCKAPEVGLLASDSVLYLDISPENAAERGGYGRERYEQLEFQRKVYQYYQVLHDSSWKIIDACQTMEDIEKQLQEIVLGCVKRCHNGEPLSELWLS
;
A
#
# COMPACT_ATOMS: atom_id res chain seq x y z
N MET A 1 5.95 34.95 17.54
CA MET A 1 5.90 36.37 17.15
C MET A 1 7.32 36.90 17.15
N ILE A 2 7.89 37.48 16.08
CA ILE A 2 7.47 37.62 14.67
C ILE A 2 8.75 37.50 13.81
N GLU A 3 8.77 36.65 12.78
CA GLU A 3 9.78 36.70 11.70
C GLU A 3 9.12 36.55 10.32
N THR A 4 8.27 37.52 9.98
CA THR A 4 7.59 37.59 8.68
C THR A 4 7.60 39.03 8.18
N ASN A 5 8.71 39.48 7.56
CA ASN A 5 8.70 40.73 6.77
C ASN A 5 9.87 40.96 5.79
N PHE A 6 10.90 40.09 5.72
CA PHE A 6 12.07 40.37 4.86
C PHE A 6 11.79 40.29 3.34
N TRP A 7 10.76 39.54 2.92
CA TRP A 7 10.48 39.28 1.50
C TRP A 7 9.65 40.35 0.77
N LEU A 8 8.94 41.23 1.48
CA LEU A 8 8.11 42.28 0.85
C LEU A 8 8.93 43.47 0.32
N SER A 9 10.13 43.70 0.86
CA SER A 9 11.02 44.79 0.43
C SER A 9 11.54 44.62 -1.01
N PHE A 10 11.77 43.38 -1.43
CA PHE A 10 12.43 43.09 -2.72
C PHE A 10 11.51 43.31 -3.94
N LEU A 11 10.21 43.05 -3.78
CA LEU A 11 9.22 43.17 -4.87
C LEU A 11 8.88 44.63 -5.24
N PHE A 12 8.84 45.54 -4.26
CA PHE A 12 8.43 46.93 -4.53
C PHE A 12 9.48 47.75 -5.29
N ARG A 13 10.76 47.34 -5.29
CA ARG A 13 11.83 48.09 -5.96
C ARG A 13 11.93 47.84 -7.47
N PHE A 14 11.16 46.90 -8.02
CA PHE A 14 11.14 46.62 -9.47
C PHE A 14 10.09 47.41 -10.26
N HIS A 15 9.15 48.11 -9.60
CA HIS A 15 8.05 48.81 -10.26
C HIS A 15 8.23 50.34 -10.41
N LEU A 16 9.28 50.91 -9.82
CA LEU A 16 9.73 52.29 -10.11
C LEU A 16 11.21 52.30 -10.52
N VAL A 17 11.47 52.09 -11.82
CA VAL A 17 12.45 52.82 -12.68
C VAL A 17 12.44 52.17 -14.08
N LYS A 18 11.54 52.64 -14.96
CA LYS A 18 11.63 52.42 -16.42
C LYS A 18 10.82 53.44 -17.23
N ARG A 19 11.11 54.73 -17.03
CA ARG A 19 10.63 55.82 -17.90
C ARG A 19 11.83 56.40 -18.66
N LYS A 20 11.74 56.48 -20.00
CA LYS A 20 12.74 57.00 -20.96
C LYS A 20 14.11 56.27 -21.03
N ARG A 21 14.21 55.31 -21.96
CA ARG A 21 15.05 55.42 -23.19
C ARG A 21 14.86 54.20 -24.11
N ASN A 22 14.96 54.42 -25.42
CA ASN A 22 14.90 53.36 -26.42
C ASN A 22 16.23 52.60 -26.49
N VAL A 23 16.16 51.26 -26.44
CA VAL A 23 17.20 50.33 -26.94
C VAL A 23 16.44 49.11 -27.46
N GLU A 24 16.84 48.56 -28.61
CA GLU A 24 16.28 47.31 -29.14
C GLU A 24 16.65 46.10 -28.28
N TRP A 25 15.76 45.11 -28.25
CA TRP A 25 16.00 43.83 -27.57
C TRP A 25 16.30 42.75 -28.60
N LYS A 26 17.56 42.29 -28.66
CA LYS A 26 17.85 40.94 -29.16
C LYS A 26 17.62 39.94 -28.03
N SER A 27 17.02 38.80 -28.34
CA SER A 27 16.73 37.74 -27.39
C SER A 27 18.02 37.10 -26.86
N LEU A 28 18.10 36.96 -25.54
CA LEU A 28 19.01 36.06 -24.84
C LEU A 28 18.14 35.21 -23.91
N ASP A 29 18.14 33.90 -24.12
CA ASP A 29 17.12 33.02 -23.56
C ASP A 29 17.31 32.76 -22.07
N ALA A 30 16.22 32.92 -21.30
CA ALA A 30 16.20 32.74 -19.86
C ALA A 30 16.55 31.29 -19.40
N VAL A 31 16.59 30.35 -20.34
CA VAL A 31 16.95 28.94 -20.10
C VAL A 31 18.40 28.80 -19.63
N ASP A 32 19.35 29.53 -20.24
CA ASP A 32 20.79 29.33 -20.01
C ASP A 32 21.26 29.82 -18.62
N LEU A 33 20.52 30.74 -17.98
CA LEU A 33 20.77 31.14 -16.60
C LEU A 33 20.31 30.07 -15.59
N GLY A 34 19.20 29.38 -15.88
CA GLY A 34 18.65 28.34 -15.00
C GLY A 34 19.56 27.10 -14.90
N VAL A 35 20.12 26.66 -16.03
CA VAL A 35 21.05 25.51 -16.09
C VAL A 35 22.31 25.75 -15.26
N LYS A 36 22.85 26.98 -15.27
CA LYS A 36 24.06 27.36 -14.50
C LYS A 36 23.82 27.43 -12.99
N LEU A 37 22.59 27.72 -12.54
CA LEU A 37 22.23 27.68 -11.12
C LEU A 37 22.08 26.25 -10.60
N LEU A 38 21.55 25.33 -11.41
CA LEU A 38 21.40 23.92 -11.05
C LEU A 38 22.74 23.17 -10.91
N SER A 39 23.72 23.45 -11.79
CA SER A 39 25.03 22.78 -11.71
C SER A 39 25.81 23.14 -10.43
N LEU A 40 25.73 24.41 -9.99
CA LEU A 40 26.37 24.88 -8.76
C LEU A 40 25.79 24.25 -7.48
N GLN A 41 24.50 23.87 -7.48
CA GLN A 41 23.91 23.16 -6.34
C GLN A 41 24.34 21.68 -6.27
N PHE A 42 24.45 20.98 -7.41
CA PHE A 42 24.94 19.60 -7.45
C PHE A 42 26.38 19.47 -6.95
N ASP A 43 27.24 20.42 -7.31
CA ASP A 43 28.66 20.40 -6.93
C ASP A 43 28.87 20.58 -5.41
N ALA A 44 27.98 21.31 -4.74
CA ALA A 44 27.98 21.46 -3.28
C ALA A 44 27.61 20.15 -2.55
N VAL A 45 26.58 19.43 -3.03
CA VAL A 45 26.14 18.15 -2.44
C VAL A 45 27.22 17.07 -2.61
N SER A 46 27.85 17.00 -3.80
CA SER A 46 28.95 16.08 -4.11
C SER A 46 30.12 16.20 -3.13
N ARG A 47 30.50 17.44 -2.77
CA ARG A 47 31.62 17.72 -1.86
C ARG A 47 31.33 17.30 -0.41
N SER A 48 30.10 17.44 0.08
CA SER A 48 29.71 16.94 1.40
C SER A 48 29.82 15.42 1.51
N PHE A 49 29.43 14.67 0.46
CA PHE A 49 29.43 13.20 0.52
C PHE A 49 30.84 12.59 0.59
N ARG A 50 31.87 13.27 0.05
CA ARG A 50 33.27 12.83 0.15
C ARG A 50 33.93 13.05 1.52
N ALA A 51 33.30 13.80 2.43
CA ALA A 51 33.87 14.07 3.76
C ALA A 51 33.63 12.93 4.79
N VAL A 52 32.70 12.02 4.53
CA VAL A 52 32.17 11.08 5.53
C VAL A 52 32.88 9.71 5.54
N THR A 53 33.56 9.33 4.46
CA THR A 53 34.11 7.96 4.27
C THR A 53 35.58 7.77 4.68
N ALA A 54 36.24 8.80 5.23
CA ALA A 54 37.69 8.82 5.45
C ALA A 54 38.13 8.76 6.94
N ARG A 55 37.73 7.73 7.69
CA ARG A 55 38.29 7.39 9.03
C ARG A 55 38.16 5.89 9.38
N ARG A 56 39.21 5.10 9.14
CA ARG A 56 39.38 3.70 9.63
C ARG A 56 40.87 3.32 9.73
N SER A 57 41.19 2.31 10.55
CA SER A 57 42.53 1.92 11.05
C SER A 57 43.19 2.98 11.98
N SER A 58 43.94 2.65 13.03
CA SER A 58 44.22 1.37 13.74
C SER A 58 44.28 1.65 15.27
N SER A 59 44.53 0.78 16.25
CA SER A 59 44.93 -0.64 16.42
C SER A 59 44.36 -1.12 17.80
N SER A 60 44.69 -2.21 18.50
CA SER A 60 45.56 -3.41 18.37
C SER A 60 45.05 -4.50 19.36
N PRO A 61 45.48 -5.79 19.30
CA PRO A 61 44.90 -6.86 20.12
C PRO A 61 45.58 -7.06 21.49
N LEU A 62 44.80 -7.51 22.50
CA LEU A 62 45.27 -7.96 23.82
C LEU A 62 44.69 -9.35 24.17
N LYS A 63 45.42 -10.11 25.01
CA LYS A 63 45.10 -11.50 25.38
C LYS A 63 44.54 -11.67 26.80
N ILE A 64 43.87 -12.80 26.99
CA ILE A 64 43.13 -13.26 28.18
C ILE A 64 44.06 -13.72 29.31
N PRO A 65 43.69 -13.53 30.58
CA PRO A 65 43.87 -14.53 31.64
C PRO A 65 42.54 -15.06 32.20
N SER A 66 42.56 -16.21 32.89
CA SER A 66 41.38 -17.07 33.15
C SER A 66 41.17 -17.43 34.63
N LYS A 67 40.02 -18.07 34.92
CA LYS A 67 39.55 -18.63 36.22
C LYS A 67 39.07 -17.55 37.21
N ASN A 68 37.90 -17.70 37.85
CA ASN A 68 37.56 -18.77 38.79
C ASN A 68 36.06 -19.17 38.78
N SER A 69 35.72 -20.17 39.61
CA SER A 69 34.40 -20.80 39.77
C SER A 69 33.77 -20.49 41.14
N ILE A 70 32.61 -21.12 41.44
CA ILE A 70 31.81 -21.02 42.70
C ILE A 70 30.95 -19.73 42.69
N GLN A 71 29.66 -19.70 43.08
CA GLN A 71 28.87 -20.60 43.94
C GLN A 71 27.44 -20.85 43.42
N LYS A 72 26.77 -21.92 43.87
CA LYS A 72 25.30 -22.04 43.78
C LYS A 72 24.64 -21.18 44.85
N ILE A 73 23.60 -20.42 44.49
CA ILE A 73 22.56 -19.98 45.42
C ILE A 73 21.22 -20.44 44.83
N GLN A 74 20.43 -21.14 45.63
CA GLN A 74 19.13 -21.68 45.25
C GLN A 74 18.06 -20.98 46.10
N MET A 75 17.31 -20.07 45.50
CA MET A 75 16.16 -19.41 46.10
C MET A 75 14.93 -19.74 45.25
N GLY A 76 14.03 -20.56 45.80
CA GLY A 76 12.77 -20.90 45.14
C GLY A 76 11.70 -19.87 45.46
N THR A 77 11.04 -19.33 44.43
CA THR A 77 9.73 -18.69 44.56
C THR A 77 8.75 -19.30 43.57
N ASN A 78 7.53 -19.54 44.05
CA ASN A 78 6.48 -20.23 43.32
C ASN A 78 5.80 -19.27 42.33
N GLN A 79 5.87 -19.55 41.02
CA GLN A 79 5.02 -18.92 40.01
C GLN A 79 4.44 -19.96 39.05
N ASN A 80 3.29 -20.52 39.42
CA ASN A 80 2.33 -21.08 38.46
C ASN A 80 1.64 -19.94 37.68
N SER A 81 2.40 -19.21 36.86
CA SER A 81 1.84 -18.39 35.79
C SER A 81 1.81 -19.22 34.51
N VAL A 82 0.61 -19.48 33.98
CA VAL A 82 0.44 -20.24 32.72
C VAL A 82 0.77 -19.34 31.54
N LEU A 83 2.07 -19.08 31.39
CA LEU A 83 2.64 -18.52 30.18
C LEU A 83 2.50 -19.57 29.06
N ARG A 84 1.34 -19.55 28.38
CA ARG A 84 1.23 -20.11 27.04
C ARG A 84 2.36 -19.51 26.22
N GLY A 85 3.26 -20.34 25.72
CA GLY A 85 4.38 -19.88 24.92
C GLY A 85 3.86 -19.16 23.68
N CYS A 86 3.95 -17.83 23.69
CA CYS A 86 3.77 -17.05 22.47
C CYS A 86 4.86 -17.49 21.50
N SER A 87 4.48 -18.13 20.40
CA SER A 87 5.40 -18.38 19.29
C SER A 87 5.92 -17.01 18.83
N SER A 88 7.24 -16.86 18.73
CA SER A 88 7.90 -15.57 18.42
C SER A 88 7.51 -14.96 17.06
N ASN A 89 6.68 -15.67 16.30
CA ASN A 89 6.27 -15.38 14.93
C ASN A 89 4.73 -15.23 14.80
N SER A 90 3.96 -15.35 15.90
CA SER A 90 2.49 -15.22 15.86
C SER A 90 2.09 -13.84 15.33
N ARG A 91 1.23 -13.80 14.31
CA ARG A 91 0.77 -12.56 13.66
C ARG A 91 -0.69 -12.62 13.20
N GLY A 92 -1.24 -11.45 12.89
CA GLY A 92 -2.51 -11.33 12.17
C GLY A 92 -2.39 -11.81 10.72
N ALA A 93 -3.52 -12.17 10.11
CA ALA A 93 -3.61 -12.54 8.70
C ALA A 93 -3.87 -11.33 7.79
N LEU A 94 -3.35 -11.33 6.58
CA LEU A 94 -3.69 -10.40 5.50
C LEU A 94 -4.65 -11.11 4.54
N VAL A 95 -5.95 -10.82 4.65
CA VAL A 95 -6.99 -11.41 3.81
C VAL A 95 -7.50 -10.36 2.84
N VAL A 96 -7.47 -10.67 1.55
CA VAL A 96 -7.97 -9.76 0.49
C VAL A 96 -9.27 -10.32 -0.09
N LEU A 97 -10.28 -9.46 -0.22
CA LEU A 97 -11.47 -9.74 -1.01
C LEU A 97 -11.35 -9.07 -2.38
N GLU A 98 -11.48 -9.84 -3.46
CA GLU A 98 -11.47 -9.36 -4.85
C GLU A 98 -12.78 -9.71 -5.60
N GLY A 99 -12.91 -9.21 -6.82
CA GLY A 99 -14.09 -9.40 -7.68
C GLY A 99 -14.51 -8.13 -8.41
N LEU A 100 -15.52 -8.26 -9.28
CA LEU A 100 -16.13 -7.14 -10.00
C LEU A 100 -16.72 -6.07 -9.06
N ASP A 101 -17.10 -4.92 -9.60
CA ASP A 101 -17.95 -4.00 -8.83
C ASP A 101 -19.28 -4.69 -8.47
N ARG A 102 -19.81 -4.41 -7.27
CA ARG A 102 -21.05 -4.99 -6.69
C ARG A 102 -21.09 -6.50 -6.41
N CYS A 103 -20.00 -7.25 -6.58
CA CYS A 103 -19.98 -8.67 -6.18
C CYS A 103 -20.27 -8.91 -4.68
N GLY A 104 -20.05 -7.91 -3.80
CA GLY A 104 -20.48 -7.93 -2.40
C GLY A 104 -19.40 -7.58 -1.36
N LYS A 105 -18.16 -7.35 -1.81
CA LYS A 105 -16.97 -7.16 -0.95
C LYS A 105 -17.22 -6.31 0.29
N THR A 106 -17.61 -5.04 0.14
CA THR A 106 -17.91 -4.10 1.23
C THR A 106 -18.76 -4.69 2.36
N THR A 107 -19.82 -5.43 2.01
CA THR A 107 -20.73 -6.03 2.98
C THR A 107 -20.05 -7.18 3.71
N GLN A 108 -19.44 -8.10 2.96
CA GLN A 108 -18.82 -9.30 3.50
C GLN A 108 -17.53 -9.00 4.29
N SER A 109 -16.72 -8.04 3.84
CA SER A 109 -15.52 -7.58 4.55
C SER A 109 -15.87 -6.97 5.92
N SER A 110 -17.01 -6.27 6.01
CA SER A 110 -17.50 -5.69 7.26
C SER A 110 -18.02 -6.77 8.23
N ARG A 111 -18.79 -7.75 7.72
CA ARG A 111 -19.29 -8.89 8.50
C ARG A 111 -18.14 -9.79 8.99
N LEU A 112 -17.10 -10.00 8.17
CA LEU A 112 -15.90 -10.76 8.54
C LEU A 112 -15.12 -10.15 9.71
N VAL A 113 -15.00 -8.82 9.78
CA VAL A 113 -14.35 -8.14 10.91
C VAL A 113 -15.17 -8.35 12.19
N GLN A 114 -16.49 -8.10 12.14
CA GLN A 114 -17.39 -8.31 13.29
C GLN A 114 -17.38 -9.77 13.78
N TYR A 115 -17.30 -10.74 12.88
CA TYR A 115 -17.17 -12.15 13.20
C TYR A 115 -15.85 -12.47 13.92
N LEU A 116 -14.72 -11.94 13.44
CA LEU A 116 -13.42 -12.15 14.07
C LEU A 116 -13.33 -11.46 15.44
N GLU A 117 -13.85 -10.25 15.58
CA GLU A 117 -13.95 -9.52 16.84
C GLU A 117 -14.83 -10.30 17.84
N GLY A 118 -15.96 -10.85 17.40
CA GLY A 118 -16.84 -11.70 18.20
C GLY A 118 -16.21 -13.02 18.66
N LEU A 119 -15.16 -13.49 17.98
CA LEU A 119 -14.31 -14.62 18.39
C LEU A 119 -13.09 -14.20 19.22
N GLY A 120 -12.91 -12.90 19.50
CA GLY A 120 -11.81 -12.36 20.30
C GLY A 120 -10.51 -12.13 19.52
N PHE A 121 -10.52 -12.16 18.19
CA PHE A 121 -9.37 -11.77 17.36
C PHE A 121 -9.38 -10.26 17.10
N SER A 122 -8.20 -9.63 17.14
CA SER A 122 -8.05 -8.25 16.64
C SER A 122 -8.16 -8.27 15.10
N ALA A 123 -9.12 -7.51 14.56
CA ALA A 123 -9.33 -7.38 13.12
C ALA A 123 -9.60 -5.92 12.74
N GLU A 124 -9.22 -5.51 11.52
CA GLU A 124 -9.51 -4.19 10.96
C GLU A 124 -10.00 -4.29 9.51
N LEU A 125 -10.98 -3.46 9.15
CA LEU A 125 -11.44 -3.30 7.77
C LEU A 125 -10.60 -2.24 7.06
N TRP A 126 -9.95 -2.63 5.97
CA TRP A 126 -9.18 -1.77 5.08
C TRP A 126 -9.77 -1.83 3.66
N ARG A 127 -9.52 -0.80 2.83
CA ARG A 127 -9.98 -0.74 1.43
C ARG A 127 -8.95 -0.03 0.56
N PHE A 128 -8.77 -0.51 -0.68
CA PHE A 128 -8.07 0.25 -1.72
C PHE A 128 -9.02 0.65 -2.88
N PRO A 129 -8.91 1.88 -3.41
CA PRO A 129 -8.02 2.94 -2.95
C PRO A 129 -8.47 3.53 -1.61
N ASP A 130 -7.53 3.81 -0.71
CA ASP A 130 -7.83 4.64 0.46
C ASP A 130 -7.97 6.09 -0.03
N ARG A 131 -9.22 6.54 -0.17
CA ARG A 131 -9.57 7.86 -0.71
C ARG A 131 -9.32 9.02 0.26
N THR A 132 -8.82 8.76 1.48
CA THR A 132 -8.54 9.81 2.48
C THR A 132 -7.21 10.52 2.23
N THR A 133 -6.20 9.83 1.71
CA THR A 133 -4.86 10.39 1.45
C THR A 133 -4.87 11.33 0.24
N SER A 134 -3.81 12.13 0.05
CA SER A 134 -3.67 13.01 -1.13
C SER A 134 -3.66 12.23 -2.45
N VAL A 135 -3.01 11.07 -2.48
CA VAL A 135 -3.04 10.13 -3.62
C VAL A 135 -4.47 9.59 -3.81
N GLY A 136 -5.10 9.17 -2.71
CA GLY A 136 -6.50 8.75 -2.66
C GLY A 136 -7.50 9.76 -3.21
N GLN A 137 -7.31 11.05 -2.93
CA GLN A 137 -8.17 12.14 -3.41
C GLN A 137 -8.01 12.39 -4.91
N MET A 138 -6.80 12.23 -5.47
CA MET A 138 -6.58 12.27 -6.92
C MET A 138 -7.27 11.09 -7.62
N ILE A 139 -7.14 9.87 -7.07
CA ILE A 139 -7.83 8.67 -7.57
C ILE A 139 -9.36 8.84 -7.48
N SER A 140 -9.86 9.32 -6.34
CA SER A 140 -11.29 9.58 -6.10
C SER A 140 -11.86 10.58 -7.12
N SER A 141 -11.12 11.65 -7.43
CA SER A 141 -11.49 12.64 -8.45
C SER A 141 -11.55 12.02 -9.86
N TYR A 142 -10.60 11.15 -10.20
CA TYR A 142 -10.57 10.44 -11.48
C TYR A 142 -11.74 9.45 -11.61
N LEU A 143 -12.00 8.63 -10.58
CA LEU A 143 -13.12 7.66 -10.55
C LEU A 143 -14.49 8.35 -10.59
N SER A 144 -14.60 9.52 -9.96
CA SER A 144 -15.79 10.40 -10.01
C SER A 144 -15.95 11.16 -11.34
N ASN A 145 -15.10 10.91 -12.34
CA ASN A 145 -15.03 11.67 -13.61
C ASN A 145 -14.79 13.18 -13.47
N LYS A 146 -14.31 13.65 -12.32
CA LYS A 146 -14.00 15.07 -12.03
C LYS A 146 -12.63 15.49 -12.56
N SER A 147 -11.75 14.54 -12.84
CA SER A 147 -10.46 14.74 -13.51
C SER A 147 -10.23 13.67 -14.58
N GLN A 148 -9.33 13.97 -15.52
CA GLN A 148 -8.81 13.02 -16.50
C GLN A 148 -7.30 12.90 -16.31
N LEU A 149 -6.76 11.68 -16.47
CA LEU A 149 -5.35 11.33 -16.31
C LEU A 149 -5.01 10.25 -17.33
N ASP A 150 -3.76 10.18 -17.77
CA ASP A 150 -3.27 9.05 -18.59
C ASP A 150 -3.40 7.73 -17.82
N ASP A 151 -3.63 6.65 -18.56
CA ASP A 151 -3.91 5.34 -18.00
C ASP A 151 -2.75 4.74 -17.20
N ARG A 152 -1.50 5.07 -17.57
CA ARG A 152 -0.29 4.69 -16.80
C ARG A 152 -0.16 5.55 -15.57
N THR A 153 -0.46 6.86 -15.66
CA THR A 153 -0.46 7.77 -14.51
C THR A 153 -1.44 7.31 -13.44
N ILE A 154 -2.70 7.03 -13.78
CA ILE A 154 -3.68 6.57 -12.78
C ILE A 154 -3.33 5.17 -12.23
N HIS A 155 -2.82 4.26 -13.05
CA HIS A 155 -2.33 2.95 -12.58
C HIS A 155 -1.23 3.11 -11.51
N LEU A 156 -0.22 3.93 -11.77
CA LEU A 156 0.87 4.19 -10.83
C LEU A 156 0.38 4.90 -9.55
N LEU A 157 -0.65 5.75 -9.62
CA LEU A 157 -1.29 6.33 -8.42
C LEU A 157 -2.01 5.26 -7.58
N PHE A 158 -2.74 4.33 -8.20
CA PHE A 158 -3.34 3.19 -7.48
C PHE A 158 -2.27 2.35 -6.77
N SER A 159 -1.12 2.14 -7.41
CA SER A 159 0.01 1.42 -6.81
C SER A 159 0.62 2.19 -5.63
N ALA A 160 0.93 3.47 -5.83
CA ALA A 160 1.47 4.35 -4.78
C ALA A 160 0.55 4.42 -3.53
N ASN A 161 -0.77 4.40 -3.74
CA ASN A 161 -1.77 4.37 -2.66
C ASN A 161 -1.76 3.06 -1.85
N ARG A 162 -1.25 1.94 -2.38
CA ARG A 162 -0.93 0.72 -1.61
C ARG A 162 0.44 0.81 -0.93
N TRP A 163 1.46 1.32 -1.63
CA TRP A 163 2.81 1.48 -1.07
C TRP A 163 2.87 2.42 0.13
N GLU A 164 2.14 3.54 0.12
CA GLU A 164 2.05 4.47 1.27
C GLU A 164 1.43 3.84 2.53
N LYS A 165 0.82 2.66 2.39
CA LYS A 165 0.23 1.88 3.50
C LYS A 165 1.06 0.68 3.95
N ARG A 166 1.96 0.16 3.11
CA ARG A 166 2.71 -1.11 3.33
C ARG A 166 3.26 -1.23 4.76
N SER A 167 4.04 -0.25 5.21
CA SER A 167 4.72 -0.30 6.52
C SER A 167 3.75 -0.26 7.71
N LEU A 168 2.58 0.38 7.56
CA LEU A 168 1.54 0.40 8.59
C LEU A 168 0.77 -0.92 8.62
N MET A 169 0.46 -1.50 7.45
CA MET A 169 -0.13 -2.84 7.34
C MET A 169 0.80 -3.89 7.95
N GLU A 170 2.10 -3.84 7.62
CA GLU A 170 3.13 -4.75 8.13
C GLU A 170 3.23 -4.68 9.67
N SER A 171 3.19 -3.46 10.22
CA SER A 171 3.18 -3.22 11.67
C SER A 171 1.94 -3.82 12.36
N LYS A 172 0.74 -3.58 11.80
CA LYS A 172 -0.53 -4.12 12.31
C LYS A 172 -0.56 -5.66 12.30
N LEU A 173 -0.12 -6.26 11.21
CA LEU A 173 -0.04 -7.72 11.08
C LEU A 173 0.94 -8.29 12.13
N LYS A 174 2.13 -7.70 12.26
CA LYS A 174 3.13 -8.06 13.28
C LYS A 174 2.68 -7.83 14.72
N SER A 175 1.72 -6.93 14.98
CA SER A 175 1.10 -6.77 16.31
C SER A 175 -0.10 -7.70 16.57
N GLY A 176 -0.38 -8.66 15.68
CA GLY A 176 -1.47 -9.63 15.83
C GLY A 176 -2.81 -9.20 15.21
N THR A 177 -2.91 -7.99 14.64
CA THR A 177 -4.15 -7.48 14.04
C THR A 177 -4.32 -8.04 12.63
N THR A 178 -5.41 -8.76 12.40
CA THR A 178 -5.80 -9.29 11.09
C THR A 178 -6.37 -8.16 10.23
N LEU A 179 -5.96 -8.07 8.97
CA LEU A 179 -6.42 -7.06 8.03
C LEU A 179 -7.36 -7.72 7.01
N ILE A 180 -8.62 -7.30 6.99
CA ILE A 180 -9.60 -7.69 5.98
C ILE A 180 -9.66 -6.55 4.95
N VAL A 181 -9.22 -6.81 3.72
CA VAL A 181 -8.95 -5.77 2.72
C VAL A 181 -9.90 -5.88 1.52
N ASP A 182 -10.74 -4.87 1.33
CA ASP A 182 -11.60 -4.71 0.15
C ASP A 182 -10.80 -4.12 -1.03
N ARG A 183 -10.49 -4.97 -2.02
CA ARG A 183 -9.55 -4.75 -3.15
C ARG A 183 -8.09 -4.56 -2.76
N TYR A 184 -7.17 -5.13 -3.55
CA TYR A 184 -5.71 -4.93 -3.40
C TYR A 184 -5.02 -4.81 -4.77
N SER A 185 -3.82 -5.37 -4.91
CA SER A 185 -3.01 -5.34 -6.14
C SER A 185 -3.70 -5.99 -7.33
N TYR A 186 -4.47 -7.06 -7.13
CA TYR A 186 -5.14 -7.78 -8.22
C TYR A 186 -6.21 -6.91 -8.92
N SER A 187 -7.02 -6.17 -8.14
CA SER A 187 -7.86 -5.08 -8.65
C SER A 187 -7.05 -4.06 -9.45
N GLY A 188 -5.87 -3.67 -8.96
CA GLY A 188 -4.97 -2.74 -9.65
C GLY A 188 -4.57 -3.22 -11.04
N VAL A 189 -4.17 -4.50 -11.17
CA VAL A 189 -3.78 -5.10 -12.45
C VAL A 189 -5.00 -5.32 -13.36
N ALA A 190 -6.05 -5.98 -12.88
CA ALA A 190 -7.21 -6.36 -13.69
C ALA A 190 -7.90 -5.15 -14.34
N PHE A 191 -8.11 -4.06 -13.60
CA PHE A 191 -8.72 -2.84 -14.11
C PHE A 191 -7.80 -2.06 -15.06
N SER A 192 -6.49 -2.25 -14.98
CA SER A 192 -5.53 -1.52 -15.82
C SER A 192 -5.24 -2.26 -17.13
N ALA A 193 -5.12 -3.59 -17.07
CA ALA A 193 -5.01 -4.44 -18.25
C ALA A 193 -6.32 -4.43 -19.08
N ALA A 194 -7.50 -4.34 -18.43
CA ALA A 194 -8.80 -4.15 -19.10
C ALA A 194 -8.88 -2.86 -19.97
N LYS A 195 -7.96 -1.91 -19.78
CA LYS A 195 -7.83 -0.67 -20.56
C LYS A 195 -6.81 -0.78 -21.70
N GLY A 196 -6.14 -1.92 -21.84
CA GLY A 196 -5.13 -2.17 -22.88
C GLY A 196 -3.69 -1.88 -22.46
N LEU A 197 -3.39 -1.79 -21.16
CA LEU A 197 -2.01 -1.83 -20.66
C LEU A 197 -1.51 -3.28 -20.56
N ASP A 198 -0.21 -3.48 -20.70
CA ASP A 198 0.40 -4.80 -20.55
C ASP A 198 0.28 -5.33 -19.10
N ILE A 199 0.02 -6.63 -18.96
CA ILE A 199 -0.27 -7.25 -17.66
C ILE A 199 0.99 -7.34 -16.77
N GLU A 200 2.16 -7.60 -17.34
CA GLU A 200 3.41 -7.67 -16.58
C GLU A 200 3.91 -6.28 -16.22
N TRP A 201 3.75 -5.29 -17.12
CA TRP A 201 3.93 -3.87 -16.79
C TRP A 201 3.01 -3.43 -15.64
N CYS A 202 1.76 -3.89 -15.60
CA CYS A 202 0.84 -3.61 -14.50
C CYS A 202 1.16 -4.35 -13.20
N LYS A 203 1.83 -5.52 -13.25
CA LYS A 203 2.30 -6.24 -12.05
C LYS A 203 3.59 -5.64 -11.49
N ALA A 204 4.48 -5.15 -12.36
CA ALA A 204 5.80 -4.62 -11.99
C ALA A 204 5.81 -3.60 -10.82
N PRO A 205 4.93 -2.59 -10.73
CA PRO A 205 4.93 -1.66 -9.60
C PRO A 205 4.34 -2.25 -8.31
N GLU A 206 3.72 -3.44 -8.34
CA GLU A 206 3.16 -4.11 -7.16
C GLU A 206 4.16 -5.10 -6.50
N VAL A 207 5.23 -5.47 -7.20
CA VAL A 207 6.22 -6.45 -6.74
C VAL A 207 6.88 -5.97 -5.45
N GLY A 208 6.81 -6.78 -4.39
CA GLY A 208 7.35 -6.41 -3.08
C GLY A 208 6.34 -5.72 -2.14
N LEU A 209 5.07 -5.59 -2.52
CA LEU A 209 3.99 -5.37 -1.53
C LEU A 209 3.84 -6.62 -0.63
N LEU A 210 3.01 -6.53 0.41
CA LEU A 210 2.74 -7.69 1.27
C LEU A 210 1.86 -8.70 0.51
N ALA A 211 2.27 -9.96 0.43
CA ALA A 211 1.42 -11.01 -0.11
C ALA A 211 0.29 -11.33 0.89
N SER A 212 -0.91 -11.57 0.37
CA SER A 212 -2.07 -11.97 1.16
C SER A 212 -2.06 -13.46 1.48
N ASP A 213 -2.35 -13.81 2.72
CA ASP A 213 -2.45 -15.19 3.20
C ASP A 213 -3.64 -15.96 2.60
N SER A 214 -4.64 -15.22 2.12
CA SER A 214 -5.78 -15.73 1.36
C SER A 214 -6.38 -14.64 0.47
N VAL A 215 -6.62 -14.97 -0.81
CA VAL A 215 -7.44 -14.18 -1.74
C VAL A 215 -8.82 -14.81 -1.84
N LEU A 216 -9.85 -14.05 -1.49
CA LEU A 216 -11.26 -14.44 -1.54
C LEU A 216 -11.91 -13.74 -2.74
N TYR A 217 -12.14 -14.47 -3.83
CA TYR A 217 -12.71 -13.90 -5.05
C TYR A 217 -14.21 -14.16 -5.07
N LEU A 218 -14.98 -13.08 -4.91
CA LEU A 218 -16.44 -13.10 -5.02
C LEU A 218 -16.81 -13.11 -6.51
N ASP A 219 -17.05 -14.29 -7.04
CA ASP A 219 -17.30 -14.56 -8.45
C ASP A 219 -18.75 -14.30 -8.82
N ILE A 220 -18.96 -13.58 -9.92
CA ILE A 220 -20.27 -13.18 -10.43
C ILE A 220 -20.12 -12.71 -11.88
N SER A 221 -21.10 -13.02 -12.73
CA SER A 221 -21.11 -12.50 -14.10
C SER A 221 -21.21 -10.96 -14.11
N PRO A 222 -20.58 -10.26 -15.08
CA PRO A 222 -20.75 -8.82 -15.28
C PRO A 222 -22.22 -8.39 -15.37
N GLU A 223 -23.07 -9.25 -15.94
CA GLU A 223 -24.51 -9.09 -16.07
C GLU A 223 -25.21 -9.07 -14.70
N ASN A 224 -25.07 -10.14 -13.91
CA ASN A 224 -25.71 -10.26 -12.59
C ASN A 224 -25.15 -9.21 -11.60
N ALA A 225 -23.91 -8.74 -11.82
CA ALA A 225 -23.33 -7.63 -11.07
C ALA A 225 -23.91 -6.26 -11.46
N ALA A 226 -24.33 -6.08 -12.73
CA ALA A 226 -24.92 -4.84 -13.23
C ALA A 226 -26.38 -4.63 -12.77
N GLU A 227 -27.13 -5.72 -12.57
CA GLU A 227 -28.48 -5.69 -12.01
C GLU A 227 -28.54 -5.20 -10.55
N ARG A 228 -27.41 -5.23 -9.83
CA ARG A 228 -27.35 -4.82 -8.42
C ARG A 228 -27.45 -3.30 -8.28
N GLY A 229 -28.46 -2.85 -7.55
CA GLY A 229 -29.00 -1.49 -7.57
C GLY A 229 -27.99 -0.32 -7.49
N GLY A 230 -28.13 0.63 -8.42
CA GLY A 230 -27.39 1.89 -8.45
C GLY A 230 -26.09 1.89 -9.29
N TYR A 231 -25.99 1.01 -10.30
CA TYR A 231 -24.87 0.89 -11.24
C TYR A 231 -24.67 2.16 -12.09
N GLY A 232 -23.48 2.34 -12.65
CA GLY A 232 -23.13 3.44 -13.54
C GLY A 232 -22.76 4.76 -12.87
N ARG A 233 -22.40 4.75 -11.57
CA ARG A 233 -22.05 5.96 -10.80
C ARG A 233 -20.57 6.32 -10.88
N GLU A 234 -19.69 5.33 -10.92
CA GLU A 234 -18.25 5.54 -11.09
C GLU A 234 -17.77 5.14 -12.49
N ARG A 235 -16.66 5.74 -12.95
CA ARG A 235 -16.07 5.58 -14.29
C ARG A 235 -16.06 4.15 -14.84
N TYR A 236 -15.78 3.16 -14.00
CA TYR A 236 -15.60 1.77 -14.41
C TYR A 236 -16.86 0.90 -14.30
N GLU A 237 -17.98 1.44 -13.80
CA GLU A 237 -19.27 0.74 -13.76
C GLU A 237 -19.94 0.79 -15.14
N GLN A 238 -19.35 0.10 -16.11
CA GLN A 238 -19.80 -0.02 -17.49
C GLN A 238 -19.70 -1.49 -17.90
N LEU A 239 -20.77 -2.08 -18.44
CA LEU A 239 -20.87 -3.54 -18.62
C LEU A 239 -19.76 -4.12 -19.50
N GLU A 240 -19.50 -3.51 -20.66
CA GLU A 240 -18.43 -3.91 -21.58
C GLU A 240 -17.02 -3.75 -20.98
N PHE A 241 -16.86 -2.88 -19.97
CA PHE A 241 -15.61 -2.73 -19.25
C PHE A 241 -15.47 -3.81 -18.17
N GLN A 242 -16.52 -4.05 -17.37
CA GLN A 242 -16.51 -5.11 -16.36
C GLN A 242 -16.35 -6.50 -16.98
N ARG A 243 -16.83 -6.75 -18.21
CA ARG A 243 -16.52 -7.96 -18.99
C ARG A 243 -15.02 -8.16 -19.24
N LYS A 244 -14.28 -7.10 -19.58
CA LYS A 244 -12.81 -7.16 -19.74
C LYS A 244 -12.12 -7.37 -18.39
N VAL A 245 -12.56 -6.65 -17.35
CA VAL A 245 -12.04 -6.83 -15.97
C VAL A 245 -12.24 -8.28 -15.50
N TYR A 246 -13.39 -8.89 -15.79
CA TYR A 246 -13.68 -10.29 -15.49
C TYR A 246 -12.68 -11.23 -16.18
N GLN A 247 -12.46 -11.04 -17.49
CA GLN A 247 -11.48 -11.83 -18.26
C GLN A 247 -10.07 -11.74 -17.65
N TYR A 248 -9.64 -10.54 -17.21
CA TYR A 248 -8.34 -10.40 -16.54
C TYR A 248 -8.30 -11.02 -15.13
N TYR A 249 -9.40 -11.09 -14.40
CA TYR A 249 -9.45 -11.90 -13.16
C TYR A 249 -9.29 -13.40 -13.46
N GLN A 250 -9.89 -13.92 -14.54
CA GLN A 250 -9.72 -15.31 -14.97
C GLN A 250 -8.28 -15.64 -15.44
N VAL A 251 -7.46 -14.62 -15.72
CA VAL A 251 -6.02 -14.74 -16.02
C VAL A 251 -5.14 -14.56 -14.77
N LEU A 252 -5.62 -13.84 -13.76
CA LEU A 252 -4.86 -13.50 -12.54
C LEU A 252 -5.09 -14.46 -11.37
N HIS A 253 -6.18 -15.23 -11.35
CA HIS A 253 -6.39 -16.24 -10.31
C HIS A 253 -5.61 -17.52 -10.59
N ASP A 254 -5.21 -18.17 -9.51
CA ASP A 254 -4.50 -19.44 -9.50
C ASP A 254 -5.11 -20.37 -8.43
N SER A 255 -4.61 -21.61 -8.33
CA SER A 255 -5.15 -22.62 -7.41
C SER A 255 -5.04 -22.28 -5.91
N SER A 256 -4.29 -21.24 -5.52
CA SER A 256 -4.27 -20.71 -4.15
C SER A 256 -5.50 -19.86 -3.82
N TRP A 257 -6.15 -19.26 -4.83
CA TRP A 257 -7.33 -18.40 -4.64
C TRP A 257 -8.52 -19.21 -4.11
N LYS A 258 -9.47 -18.52 -3.48
CA LYS A 258 -10.70 -19.10 -2.97
C LYS A 258 -11.86 -18.44 -3.70
N ILE A 259 -12.34 -19.13 -4.74
CA ILE A 259 -13.47 -18.72 -5.57
C ILE A 259 -14.75 -18.97 -4.77
N ILE A 260 -15.57 -17.94 -4.62
CA ILE A 260 -16.83 -17.98 -3.88
C ILE A 260 -17.93 -17.48 -4.82
N ASP A 261 -18.90 -18.34 -5.11
CA ASP A 261 -20.06 -18.01 -5.93
C ASP A 261 -20.91 -16.95 -5.23
N ALA A 262 -20.83 -15.71 -5.73
CA ALA A 262 -21.51 -14.56 -5.15
C ALA A 262 -22.94 -14.38 -5.68
N CYS A 263 -23.50 -15.35 -6.42
CA CYS A 263 -24.94 -15.43 -6.72
C CYS A 263 -25.73 -16.16 -5.63
N GLN A 264 -25.07 -16.79 -4.65
CA GLN A 264 -25.71 -17.45 -3.50
C GLN A 264 -26.32 -16.45 -2.51
N THR A 265 -26.96 -16.95 -1.45
CA THR A 265 -27.50 -16.09 -0.39
C THR A 265 -26.37 -15.36 0.34
N MET A 266 -26.66 -14.19 0.89
CA MET A 266 -25.67 -13.38 1.60
C MET A 266 -25.10 -14.12 2.83
N GLU A 267 -25.92 -14.97 3.44
CA GLU A 267 -25.61 -15.80 4.61
C GLU A 267 -24.78 -17.04 4.24
N ASP A 268 -25.05 -17.69 3.10
CA ASP A 268 -24.22 -18.81 2.60
C ASP A 268 -22.82 -18.34 2.20
N ILE A 269 -22.73 -17.17 1.54
CA ILE A 269 -21.47 -16.52 1.19
C ILE A 269 -20.71 -16.14 2.48
N GLU A 270 -21.39 -15.52 3.45
CA GLU A 270 -20.79 -15.15 4.73
C GLU A 270 -20.20 -16.39 5.44
N LYS A 271 -20.96 -17.47 5.55
CA LYS A 271 -20.52 -18.71 6.21
C LYS A 271 -19.28 -19.32 5.56
N GLN A 272 -19.21 -19.37 4.22
CA GLN A 272 -18.04 -19.87 3.50
C GLN A 272 -16.81 -19.01 3.76
N LEU A 273 -16.96 -17.68 3.71
CA LEU A 273 -15.87 -16.75 4.00
C LEU A 273 -15.40 -16.87 5.45
N GLN A 274 -16.32 -16.98 6.42
CA GLN A 274 -16.01 -17.15 7.85
C GLN A 274 -15.14 -18.40 8.11
N GLU A 275 -15.49 -19.54 7.52
CA GLU A 275 -14.73 -20.80 7.67
C GLU A 275 -13.30 -20.67 7.12
N ILE A 276 -13.17 -20.15 5.90
CA ILE A 276 -11.88 -19.97 5.22
C ILE A 276 -10.99 -18.97 5.97
N VAL A 277 -11.56 -17.83 6.38
CA VAL A 277 -10.83 -16.78 7.12
C VAL A 277 -10.41 -17.26 8.49
N LEU A 278 -11.26 -17.97 9.24
CA LEU A 278 -10.90 -18.53 10.54
C LEU A 278 -9.77 -19.57 10.41
N GLY A 279 -9.77 -20.38 9.35
CA GLY A 279 -8.65 -21.26 9.01
C GLY A 279 -7.36 -20.46 8.77
N CYS A 280 -7.44 -19.40 7.96
CA CYS A 280 -6.31 -18.52 7.63
C CYS A 280 -5.71 -17.82 8.86
N VAL A 281 -6.55 -17.23 9.71
CA VAL A 281 -6.15 -16.53 10.95
C VAL A 281 -5.46 -17.50 11.92
N LYS A 282 -5.90 -18.75 12.01
CA LYS A 282 -5.26 -19.79 12.83
C LYS A 282 -3.85 -20.15 12.32
N ARG A 283 -3.62 -20.24 11.01
CA ARG A 283 -2.27 -20.49 10.46
C ARG A 283 -1.29 -19.36 10.81
N CYS A 284 -1.75 -18.12 10.68
CA CYS A 284 -0.94 -16.92 10.96
C CYS A 284 -0.56 -16.79 12.45
N HIS A 285 -1.49 -17.09 13.36
CA HIS A 285 -1.18 -17.18 14.80
C HIS A 285 -0.22 -18.34 15.13
N ASN A 286 -0.30 -19.44 14.38
CA ASN A 286 0.63 -20.58 14.54
C ASN A 286 2.05 -20.29 13.99
N GLY A 287 2.32 -19.08 13.47
CA GLY A 287 3.67 -18.61 13.14
C GLY A 287 4.06 -18.66 11.67
N GLU A 288 3.08 -18.76 10.76
CA GLU A 288 3.32 -18.58 9.32
C GLU A 288 3.91 -17.18 9.04
N PRO A 289 5.07 -17.06 8.35
CA PRO A 289 5.72 -15.77 8.14
C PRO A 289 4.94 -14.88 7.15
N LEU A 290 5.19 -13.57 7.13
CA LEU A 290 4.79 -12.73 6.01
C LEU A 290 5.65 -13.03 4.79
N SER A 291 5.06 -12.99 3.61
CA SER A 291 5.73 -13.08 2.31
C SER A 291 5.46 -11.82 1.47
N GLU A 292 6.21 -11.67 0.38
CA GLU A 292 6.15 -10.50 -0.50
C GLU A 292 5.52 -10.87 -1.85
N LEU A 293 4.67 -9.97 -2.36
CA LEU A 293 3.85 -10.23 -3.55
C LEU A 293 4.70 -10.26 -4.82
N TRP A 294 4.52 -11.33 -5.60
CA TRP A 294 5.12 -11.53 -6.93
C TRP A 294 6.65 -11.40 -7.00
N LEU A 295 7.37 -11.67 -5.91
CA LEU A 295 8.80 -12.02 -6.01
C LEU A 295 8.96 -13.48 -6.48
N SER A 296 9.98 -13.68 -7.31
CA SER A 296 10.41 -14.95 -7.93
C SER A 296 11.56 -15.61 -7.18
#